data_AF-A0A7C4RCV3-F1
#
_entry.id   AF-A0A7C4RCV3-F1
#
_cell.length_a   1.000
_cell.length_b   1.000
_cell.length_c   1.000
_cell.angle_alpha   90.00
_cell.angle_beta   90.00
_cell.angle_gamma   90.00
#
_symmetry.space_group_name_H-M   'P 1'
#
loop_
_entity.id
_entity.type
_entity.pdbx_description
1 polymer ?
#
loop_
_entity_poly.entity_id
_entity_poly.type
_entity_poly.pdbx_seq_one_letter_code
_entity_poly.pdbx_strand_id
1 'polypeptide(L)'
;YDDNLIGSEAITDMVPGSTLELTFSWDTTGVPYGTYTLKAEASIVPGETDTQDNIKTTAVRIGKKPILTIKPPTYTAKLLGETFTINVTINDLGEYWRVVGLEFRVAYNNTLLKVIEVTEGPFMRDPRWNKHGTFFIYYVEGKTVLPNGTVIPPHVLIGILLLPNATGCWEEFPHGDGVVASITFEVIYQDRGYDRRLGYIIPPITSSFVLFKSRIVDDEGLLIPHDAEGWQYAIYPTNIADVNYDGYVGIDDVFIIAQAFGEEPGRPRWNPDLDLNKDNYVGIDDVWIAASNFGWEPDP
;
A
#
# COMPACT_ATOMS: atom_id res chain seq x y z
N TYR A 1 -16.93 -2.12 33.20
CA TYR A 1 -16.37 -0.81 33.61
C TYR A 1 -17.49 0.23 33.61
N ASP A 2 -18.75 -0.21 33.74
CA ASP A 2 -19.86 0.41 32.98
C ASP A 2 -20.57 1.53 33.76
N ASP A 3 -20.07 1.83 34.96
CA ASP A 3 -20.52 2.92 35.84
C ASP A 3 -19.39 3.90 36.18
N ASN A 4 -18.23 3.80 35.51
CA ASN A 4 -17.13 4.73 35.72
C ASN A 4 -17.40 6.04 34.98
N LEU A 5 -17.64 7.10 35.75
CA LEU A 5 -17.82 8.45 35.22
C LEU A 5 -16.55 8.92 34.51
N ILE A 6 -16.65 9.23 33.21
CA ILE A 6 -15.56 9.81 32.42
C ILE A 6 -15.42 11.31 32.72
N GLY A 7 -16.54 12.02 32.83
CA GLY A 7 -16.58 13.45 33.12
C GLY A 7 -18.00 13.96 33.21
N SER A 8 -18.15 15.18 33.76
CA SER A 8 -19.42 15.88 33.88
C SER A 8 -19.18 17.38 33.74
N GLU A 9 -20.04 18.07 33.01
CA GLU A 9 -20.00 19.52 32.83
C GLU A 9 -21.36 20.11 33.22
N ALA A 10 -21.35 21.20 33.99
CA ALA A 10 -22.57 21.89 34.38
C ALA A 10 -22.86 23.00 33.38
N ILE A 11 -24.03 22.94 32.73
CA ILE A 11 -24.45 23.92 31.73
C ILE A 11 -25.57 24.78 32.31
N THR A 12 -25.41 26.11 32.24
CA THR A 12 -26.42 27.09 32.66
C THR A 12 -26.89 27.93 31.49
N ASP A 13 -28.15 28.38 31.54
CA ASP A 13 -28.72 29.38 30.62
C ASP A 13 -28.66 29.03 29.11
N MET A 14 -28.83 27.75 28.74
CA MET A 14 -29.00 27.38 27.33
C MET A 14 -30.30 27.96 26.76
N VAL A 15 -30.18 28.65 25.62
CA VAL A 15 -31.33 29.18 24.88
C VAL A 15 -32.07 28.03 24.19
N PRO A 16 -33.42 28.02 24.19
CA PRO A 16 -34.19 27.01 23.46
C PRO A 16 -33.76 26.89 21.99
N GLY A 17 -33.51 25.67 21.54
CA GLY A 17 -33.05 25.37 20.17
C GLY A 17 -31.56 25.62 19.91
N SER A 18 -30.77 26.03 20.90
CA SER A 18 -29.32 26.13 20.78
C SER A 18 -28.65 24.76 20.87
N THR A 19 -27.44 24.64 20.31
CA THR A 19 -26.61 23.44 20.39
C THR A 19 -25.26 23.83 20.96
N LEU A 20 -24.76 23.04 21.91
CA LEU A 20 -23.44 23.19 22.50
C LEU A 20 -22.68 21.87 22.34
N GLU A 21 -21.46 21.93 21.80
CA GLU A 21 -20.59 20.78 21.68
C GLU A 21 -19.70 20.66 22.92
N LEU A 22 -19.71 19.50 23.57
CA LEU A 22 -18.89 19.20 24.75
C LEU A 22 -17.89 18.10 24.40
N THR A 23 -16.65 18.25 24.86
CA THR A 23 -15.58 17.27 24.65
C THR A 23 -15.12 16.70 26.00
N PHE A 24 -15.14 15.38 26.12
CA PHE A 24 -14.62 14.66 27.28
C PHE A 24 -13.46 13.77 26.85
N SER A 25 -12.37 13.79 27.61
CA SER A 25 -11.21 12.91 27.39
C SER A 25 -11.28 11.71 28.31
N TRP A 26 -11.28 10.51 27.73
CA TRP A 26 -11.22 9.25 28.48
C TRP A 26 -9.83 8.63 28.37
N ASP A 27 -9.09 8.58 29.47
CA ASP A 27 -7.87 7.78 29.56
C ASP A 27 -8.23 6.29 29.65
N THR A 28 -7.87 5.55 28.61
CA THR A 28 -8.12 4.10 28.50
C THR A 28 -6.92 3.27 28.95
N THR A 29 -5.90 3.90 29.54
CA THR A 29 -4.73 3.21 30.10
C THR A 29 -5.17 2.23 31.19
N GLY A 30 -4.84 0.95 31.02
CA GLY A 30 -5.20 -0.11 31.97
C GLY A 30 -6.65 -0.59 31.88
N VAL A 31 -7.49 0.00 31.02
CA VAL A 31 -8.82 -0.55 30.73
C VAL A 31 -8.66 -1.84 29.92
N PRO A 32 -9.24 -2.97 30.34
CA PRO A 32 -9.16 -4.23 29.60
C PRO A 32 -9.67 -4.08 28.16
N TYR A 33 -9.16 -4.90 27.25
CA TYR A 33 -9.65 -4.85 25.87
C TYR A 33 -11.04 -5.46 25.76
N GLY A 34 -11.88 -4.88 24.91
CA GLY A 34 -13.26 -5.32 24.77
C GLY A 34 -14.19 -4.26 24.20
N THR A 35 -15.47 -4.61 24.16
CA THR A 35 -16.56 -3.69 23.80
C THR A 35 -17.13 -3.08 25.07
N TYR A 36 -17.34 -1.77 25.03
CA TYR A 36 -17.87 -0.97 26.12
C TYR A 36 -19.04 -0.12 25.63
N THR A 37 -19.97 0.20 26.53
CA THR A 37 -21.04 1.15 26.25
C THR A 37 -20.67 2.51 26.85
N LEU A 38 -20.56 3.53 26.00
CA LEU A 38 -20.55 4.91 26.46
C LEU A 38 -21.98 5.38 26.62
N LYS A 39 -22.30 5.96 27.78
CA LYS A 39 -23.58 6.59 28.08
C LYS A 39 -23.37 8.07 28.38
N ALA A 40 -24.05 8.93 27.64
CA ALA A 40 -24.21 10.34 27.97
C ALA A 40 -25.60 10.54 28.60
N GLU A 41 -25.65 11.28 29.70
CA GLU A 41 -26.87 11.51 30.49
C GLU A 41 -26.97 12.98 30.88
N ALA A 42 -28.06 13.64 30.51
CA ALA A 42 -28.40 14.99 30.95
C ALA A 42 -29.23 14.92 32.25
N SER A 43 -28.95 15.83 33.19
CA SER A 43 -29.72 15.92 34.44
C SER A 43 -31.11 16.49 34.20
N ILE A 44 -32.10 15.95 34.91
CA ILE A 44 -33.48 16.46 34.86
C ILE A 44 -33.55 17.88 35.43
N VAL A 45 -34.13 18.82 34.67
CA VAL A 45 -34.31 20.22 35.10
C VAL A 45 -35.73 20.48 35.66
N PRO A 46 -35.92 21.47 36.54
CA PRO A 46 -37.24 21.77 37.09
C PRO A 46 -38.29 22.08 36.01
N GLY A 47 -39.41 21.35 36.04
CA GLY A 47 -40.51 21.51 35.08
C GLY A 47 -40.38 20.68 33.80
N GLU A 48 -39.27 19.96 33.63
CA GLU A 48 -39.12 18.97 32.57
C GLU A 48 -40.05 17.78 32.81
N THR A 49 -40.79 17.39 31.77
CA THR A 49 -41.75 16.27 31.83
C THR A 49 -41.45 15.19 30.80
N ASP A 50 -40.73 15.54 29.74
CA ASP A 50 -40.15 14.59 28.79
C ASP A 50 -38.67 14.42 29.15
N THR A 51 -38.27 13.22 29.53
CA THR A 51 -36.90 12.91 29.98
C THR A 51 -36.28 11.75 29.19
N GLN A 52 -36.96 11.27 28.16
CA GLN A 52 -36.51 10.08 27.41
C GLN A 52 -35.29 10.39 26.53
N ASP A 53 -35.15 11.64 26.10
CA ASP A 53 -34.04 12.13 25.28
C ASP A 53 -32.81 12.54 26.08
N ASN A 54 -32.88 12.48 27.41
CA ASN A 54 -31.74 12.78 28.28
C ASN A 54 -30.66 11.70 28.26
N ILE A 55 -30.94 10.50 27.75
CA ILE A 55 -29.98 9.40 27.72
C ILE A 55 -29.64 9.02 26.28
N LYS A 56 -28.34 8.94 25.98
CA LYS A 56 -27.83 8.42 24.71
C LYS A 56 -26.69 7.46 24.95
N THR A 57 -26.69 6.32 24.24
CA THR A 57 -25.64 5.32 24.34
C THR A 57 -24.99 5.02 22.99
N THR A 58 -23.71 4.63 22.99
CA THR A 58 -23.01 4.08 21.84
C THR A 58 -22.05 2.97 22.28
N ALA A 59 -21.82 1.98 21.42
CA ALA A 59 -20.73 1.03 21.63
C ALA A 59 -19.40 1.66 21.22
N VAL A 60 -18.33 1.32 21.94
CA VAL A 60 -16.95 1.62 21.59
C VAL A 60 -16.07 0.41 21.89
N ARG A 61 -14.94 0.31 21.20
CA ARG A 61 -14.02 -0.81 21.36
C ARG A 61 -12.66 -0.30 21.77
N ILE A 62 -12.11 -0.94 22.81
CA ILE A 62 -10.78 -0.66 23.31
C ILE A 62 -9.90 -1.85 22.96
N GLY A 63 -8.77 -1.57 22.34
CA GLY A 63 -7.66 -2.50 22.30
C GLY A 63 -6.47 -2.00 21.51
N LYS A 64 -5.49 -2.87 21.36
CA LYS A 64 -4.30 -2.59 20.54
C LYS A 64 -4.74 -2.37 19.10
N LYS A 65 -4.24 -1.30 18.46
CA LYS A 65 -4.46 -1.01 17.06
C LYS A 65 -3.87 -2.13 16.18
N PRO A 66 -4.62 -2.65 15.19
CA PRO A 66 -4.02 -3.49 14.16
C PRO A 66 -3.13 -2.65 13.24
N ILE A 67 -2.23 -3.33 12.53
CA ILE A 67 -1.27 -2.69 11.63
C ILE A 67 -1.41 -3.27 10.22
N LEU A 68 -1.63 -2.40 9.23
CA LEU A 68 -1.51 -2.75 7.82
C LEU A 68 -0.08 -2.55 7.33
N THR A 69 0.54 -3.61 6.79
CA THR A 69 1.92 -3.58 6.30
C THR A 69 2.05 -4.29 4.95
N ILE A 70 3.14 -4.06 4.23
CA ILE A 70 3.46 -4.72 2.96
C ILE A 70 4.63 -5.70 3.18
N LYS A 71 4.52 -6.90 2.61
CA LYS A 71 5.58 -7.92 2.60
C LYS A 71 5.93 -8.35 1.17
N PRO A 72 7.20 -8.68 0.86
CA PRO A 72 8.36 -8.46 1.73
C PRO A 72 8.62 -6.96 1.97
N PRO A 73 9.33 -6.58 3.06
CA PRO A 73 9.59 -5.17 3.38
C PRO A 73 10.53 -4.49 2.38
N THR A 74 11.28 -5.29 1.61
CA THR A 74 12.09 -4.84 0.50
C THR A 74 11.99 -5.81 -0.67
N TYR A 75 12.11 -5.30 -1.89
CA TYR A 75 12.30 -6.08 -3.09
C TYR A 75 13.41 -5.49 -3.95
N THR A 76 14.17 -6.34 -4.63
CA THR A 76 15.23 -5.95 -5.55
C THR A 76 14.96 -6.60 -6.90
N ALA A 77 14.59 -5.77 -7.88
CA ALA A 77 14.52 -6.15 -9.27
C ALA A 77 15.89 -5.99 -9.94
N LYS A 78 16.24 -6.94 -10.80
CA LYS A 78 17.49 -7.01 -11.57
C LYS A 78 17.25 -7.17 -13.07
N LEU A 79 16.02 -7.44 -13.52
CA LEU A 79 15.68 -7.69 -14.93
C LEU A 79 14.45 -6.91 -15.36
N LEU A 80 14.53 -6.30 -16.55
CA LEU A 80 13.36 -5.75 -17.22
C LEU A 80 12.36 -6.87 -17.56
N GLY A 81 11.08 -6.63 -17.34
CA GLY A 81 10.01 -7.60 -17.58
C GLY A 81 9.85 -8.68 -16.50
N GLU A 82 10.73 -8.74 -15.49
CA GLU A 82 10.51 -9.67 -14.38
C GLU A 82 9.24 -9.31 -13.61
N THR A 83 8.65 -10.31 -12.96
CA THR A 83 7.45 -10.13 -12.15
C THR A 83 7.70 -10.50 -10.70
N PHE A 84 7.06 -9.75 -9.80
CA PHE A 84 7.10 -10.02 -8.37
C PHE A 84 5.80 -9.66 -7.69
N THR A 85 5.51 -10.32 -6.57
CA THR A 85 4.30 -10.11 -5.81
C THR A 85 4.61 -9.48 -4.46
N ILE A 86 3.86 -8.44 -4.11
CA ILE A 86 3.78 -7.93 -2.74
C ILE A 86 2.47 -8.38 -2.10
N ASN A 87 2.50 -8.56 -0.79
CA ASN A 87 1.35 -8.93 0.03
C ASN A 87 1.04 -7.79 0.99
N VAL A 88 -0.19 -7.29 0.98
CA VAL A 88 -0.70 -6.45 2.07
C VAL A 88 -1.18 -7.37 3.18
N THR A 89 -0.71 -7.12 4.39
CA THR A 89 -1.04 -7.92 5.58
C THR A 89 -1.68 -7.05 6.64
N ILE A 90 -2.62 -7.63 7.38
CA ILE A 90 -3.09 -7.11 8.67
C ILE A 90 -2.41 -7.89 9.78
N ASN A 91 -1.94 -7.19 10.81
CA ASN A 91 -1.21 -7.78 11.93
C ASN A 91 -1.76 -7.24 13.24
N ASP A 92 -1.55 -7.98 14.33
CA ASP A 92 -2.01 -7.63 15.69
C ASP A 92 -3.53 -7.41 15.79
N LEU A 93 -4.33 -8.08 14.95
CA LEU A 93 -5.78 -7.91 14.97
C LEU A 93 -6.41 -8.67 16.14
N GLY A 94 -6.99 -7.94 17.11
CA GLY A 94 -7.81 -8.54 18.16
C GLY A 94 -9.25 -8.81 17.70
N GLU A 95 -9.80 -9.97 18.08
CA GLU A 95 -11.19 -10.35 17.77
C GLU A 95 -12.23 -9.34 18.29
N TYR A 96 -11.92 -8.67 19.40
CA TYR A 96 -12.75 -7.63 20.01
C TYR A 96 -13.01 -6.43 19.09
N TRP A 97 -12.21 -6.23 18.03
CA TRP A 97 -12.48 -5.21 17.02
C TRP A 97 -13.67 -5.56 16.12
N ARG A 98 -14.01 -6.85 15.99
CA ARG A 98 -15.10 -7.37 15.14
C ARG A 98 -15.05 -6.81 13.72
N VAL A 99 -13.85 -6.86 13.11
CA VAL A 99 -13.63 -6.38 11.74
C VAL A 99 -14.51 -7.14 10.76
N VAL A 100 -15.19 -6.41 9.89
CA VAL A 100 -15.93 -7.00 8.77
C VAL A 100 -15.47 -6.47 7.43
N GLY A 101 -14.84 -5.29 7.37
CA GLY A 101 -14.44 -4.67 6.12
C GLY A 101 -13.11 -3.92 6.19
N LEU A 102 -12.40 -3.92 5.06
CA LEU A 102 -11.17 -3.18 4.84
C LEU A 102 -11.24 -2.46 3.50
N GLU A 103 -10.77 -1.22 3.47
CA GLU A 103 -10.47 -0.48 2.24
C GLU A 103 -9.09 0.14 2.40
N PHE A 104 -8.23 0.05 1.39
CA PHE A 104 -6.94 0.74 1.40
C PHE A 104 -6.44 0.99 -0.01
N ARG A 105 -5.43 1.85 -0.12
CA ARG A 105 -4.73 2.15 -1.37
C ARG A 105 -3.25 1.86 -1.24
N VAL A 106 -2.67 1.24 -2.26
CA VAL A 106 -1.21 1.02 -2.38
C VAL A 106 -0.70 1.90 -3.52
N ALA A 107 -0.03 3.01 -3.19
CA ALA A 107 0.65 3.84 -4.18
C ALA A 107 1.92 3.14 -4.69
N TYR A 108 2.25 3.34 -5.96
CA TYR A 108 3.47 2.85 -6.59
C TYR A 108 3.92 3.80 -7.70
N ASN A 109 5.15 3.62 -8.20
CA ASN A 109 5.63 4.38 -9.35
C ASN A 109 5.26 3.65 -10.66
N ASN A 110 4.25 4.16 -11.36
CA ASN A 110 3.76 3.55 -12.60
C ASN A 110 4.63 3.83 -13.85
N THR A 111 5.73 4.58 -13.71
CA THR A 111 6.76 4.65 -14.76
C THR A 111 7.78 3.52 -14.62
N LEU A 112 7.86 2.88 -13.44
CA LEU A 112 8.79 1.80 -13.14
C LEU A 112 8.11 0.43 -13.15
N LEU A 113 6.86 0.37 -12.69
CA LEU A 113 6.11 -0.87 -12.50
C LEU A 113 4.75 -0.82 -13.19
N LYS A 114 4.29 -1.98 -13.65
CA LYS A 114 2.94 -2.20 -14.17
C LYS A 114 2.24 -3.26 -13.34
N VAL A 115 0.97 -3.01 -12.97
CA VAL A 115 0.16 -4.02 -12.26
C VAL A 115 -0.26 -5.10 -13.25
N ILE A 116 0.03 -6.35 -12.92
CA ILE A 116 -0.35 -7.53 -13.69
C ILE A 116 -1.62 -8.16 -13.12
N GLU A 117 -1.65 -8.33 -11.80
CA GLU A 117 -2.71 -9.05 -11.12
C GLU A 117 -2.92 -8.50 -9.70
N VAL A 118 -4.16 -8.53 -9.24
CA VAL A 118 -4.54 -8.24 -7.86
C VAL A 118 -5.48 -9.34 -7.38
N THR A 119 -5.14 -10.00 -6.28
CA THR A 119 -5.93 -11.11 -5.73
C THR A 119 -6.28 -10.89 -4.26
N GLU A 120 -7.42 -11.45 -3.85
CA GLU A 120 -7.81 -11.50 -2.45
C GLU A 120 -6.90 -12.46 -1.68
N GLY A 121 -6.39 -11.99 -0.54
CA GLY A 121 -5.55 -12.79 0.35
C GLY A 121 -6.36 -13.83 1.14
N PRO A 122 -5.70 -14.87 1.67
CA PRO A 122 -6.35 -15.95 2.41
C PRO A 122 -6.97 -15.51 3.74
N PHE A 123 -6.53 -14.39 4.35
CA PHE A 123 -6.94 -14.02 5.70
C PHE A 123 -8.45 -13.79 5.80
N MET A 124 -9.02 -12.96 4.93
CA MET A 124 -10.46 -12.69 4.94
C MET A 124 -11.29 -13.90 4.47
N ARG A 125 -10.66 -14.82 3.73
CA ARG A 125 -11.30 -16.05 3.24
C ARG A 125 -11.27 -17.21 4.23
N ASP A 126 -10.60 -17.07 5.37
CA ASP A 126 -10.42 -18.15 6.34
C ASP A 126 -11.77 -18.65 6.86
N PRO A 127 -12.07 -19.97 6.78
CA PRO A 127 -13.37 -20.54 7.15
C PRO A 127 -13.71 -20.40 8.63
N ARG A 128 -12.74 -20.02 9.49
CA ARG A 128 -13.01 -19.71 10.90
C ARG A 128 -14.01 -18.57 11.05
N TRP A 129 -13.91 -17.52 10.23
CA TRP A 129 -14.82 -16.35 10.27
C TRP A 129 -15.57 -16.10 8.95
N ASN A 130 -15.06 -16.57 7.82
CA ASN A 130 -15.74 -16.48 6.54
C ASN A 130 -16.86 -17.53 6.44
N LYS A 131 -18.06 -17.18 6.91
CA LYS A 131 -19.24 -18.08 6.89
C LYS A 131 -20.11 -17.94 5.65
N HIS A 132 -20.15 -16.76 5.04
CA HIS A 132 -21.09 -16.43 3.96
C HIS A 132 -20.41 -15.92 2.68
N GLY A 133 -19.07 -16.02 2.62
CA GLY A 133 -18.27 -15.53 1.51
C GLY A 133 -17.71 -14.13 1.75
N THR A 134 -16.97 -13.64 0.76
CA THR A 134 -16.36 -12.32 0.75
C THR A 134 -16.80 -11.54 -0.48
N PHE A 135 -16.91 -10.23 -0.32
CA PHE A 135 -16.90 -9.29 -1.43
C PHE A 135 -15.48 -8.74 -1.55
N PHE A 136 -14.88 -8.90 -2.72
CA PHE A 136 -13.56 -8.39 -3.05
C PHE A 136 -13.63 -7.56 -4.33
N ILE A 137 -13.05 -6.37 -4.30
CA ILE A 137 -12.98 -5.48 -5.46
C ILE A 137 -11.66 -4.72 -5.47
N TYR A 138 -11.16 -4.43 -6.66
CA TYR A 138 -10.00 -3.56 -6.83
C TYR A 138 -10.12 -2.69 -8.09
N TYR A 139 -9.37 -1.59 -8.08
CA TYR A 139 -9.17 -0.71 -9.22
C TYR A 139 -7.71 -0.28 -9.32
N VAL A 140 -7.14 -0.31 -10.52
CA VAL A 140 -5.81 0.26 -10.80
C VAL A 140 -6.03 1.66 -11.36
N GLU A 141 -5.63 2.67 -10.62
CA GLU A 141 -5.88 4.07 -10.95
C GLU A 141 -4.58 4.81 -11.27
N GLY A 142 -4.64 5.64 -12.31
CA GLY A 142 -3.54 6.56 -12.65
C GLY A 142 -3.44 7.75 -11.69
N LYS A 143 -2.43 8.59 -11.92
CA LYS A 143 -2.29 9.86 -11.20
C LYS A 143 -3.55 10.72 -11.39
N THR A 144 -4.16 11.15 -10.29
CA THR A 144 -5.32 12.04 -10.30
C THR A 144 -4.98 13.36 -9.64
N VAL A 145 -5.37 14.48 -10.25
CA VAL A 145 -5.24 15.83 -9.66
C VAL A 145 -6.65 16.34 -9.38
N LEU A 146 -6.97 16.53 -8.10
CA LEU A 146 -8.28 17.03 -7.68
C LEU A 146 -8.39 18.55 -7.93
N PRO A 147 -9.61 19.11 -8.03
CA PRO A 147 -9.82 20.54 -8.25
C PRO A 147 -9.16 21.46 -7.20
N ASN A 148 -8.95 20.96 -5.98
CA ASN A 148 -8.27 21.68 -4.90
C ASN A 148 -6.72 21.59 -4.99
N GLY A 149 -6.17 21.02 -6.06
CA GLY A 149 -4.73 20.84 -6.27
C GLY A 149 -4.13 19.60 -5.61
N THR A 150 -4.92 18.82 -4.85
CA THR A 150 -4.43 17.58 -4.22
C THR A 150 -4.07 16.56 -5.29
N VAL A 151 -2.84 16.02 -5.24
CA VAL A 151 -2.36 14.97 -6.13
C VAL A 151 -2.53 13.62 -5.45
N ILE A 152 -3.25 12.71 -6.10
CA ILE A 152 -3.32 11.29 -5.74
C ILE A 152 -2.37 10.56 -6.68
N PRO A 153 -1.35 9.85 -6.16
CA PRO A 153 -0.41 9.12 -7.00
C PRO A 153 -1.10 7.93 -7.70
N PRO A 154 -0.48 7.35 -8.75
CA PRO A 154 -0.88 6.05 -9.26
C PRO A 154 -0.95 5.03 -8.13
N HIS A 155 -2.04 4.27 -8.07
CA HIS A 155 -2.27 3.36 -6.96
C HIS A 155 -3.23 2.22 -7.32
N VAL A 156 -3.20 1.17 -6.50
CA VAL A 156 -4.24 0.14 -6.48
C VAL A 156 -5.17 0.42 -5.31
N LEU A 157 -6.45 0.67 -5.59
CA LEU A 157 -7.53 0.70 -4.59
C LEU A 157 -8.05 -0.72 -4.39
N ILE A 158 -8.14 -1.17 -3.13
CA ILE A 158 -8.65 -2.49 -2.77
C ILE A 158 -9.73 -2.33 -1.70
N GLY A 159 -10.85 -3.03 -1.88
CA GLY A 159 -11.94 -3.15 -0.92
C GLY A 159 -12.28 -4.62 -0.67
N ILE A 160 -12.42 -4.99 0.60
CA ILE A 160 -12.73 -6.34 1.05
C ILE A 160 -13.79 -6.27 2.14
N LEU A 161 -14.81 -7.12 2.06
CA LEU A 161 -15.89 -7.21 3.06
C LEU A 161 -16.26 -8.67 3.29
N LEU A 162 -16.32 -9.12 4.55
CA LEU A 162 -17.01 -10.36 4.90
C LEU A 162 -18.49 -10.18 4.64
N LEU A 163 -19.12 -11.09 3.91
CA LEU A 163 -20.56 -11.02 3.70
C LEU A 163 -21.30 -11.41 4.99
N PRO A 164 -22.35 -10.68 5.37
CA PRO A 164 -23.17 -11.05 6.51
C PRO A 164 -24.07 -12.25 6.18
N ASN A 165 -24.68 -12.81 7.21
CA ASN A 165 -25.78 -13.76 7.03
C ASN A 165 -27.04 -13.07 6.47
N ALA A 166 -28.11 -13.85 6.25
CA ALA A 166 -29.35 -13.35 5.66
C ALA A 166 -30.07 -12.25 6.48
N THR A 167 -29.71 -12.05 7.75
CA THR A 167 -30.27 -10.98 8.60
C THR A 167 -29.40 -9.73 8.62
N GLY A 168 -28.27 -9.72 7.92
CA GLY A 168 -27.32 -8.60 7.93
C GLY A 168 -26.36 -8.60 9.12
N CYS A 169 -26.15 -9.76 9.77
CA CYS A 169 -25.28 -9.88 10.95
C CYS A 169 -24.07 -10.78 10.67
N TRP A 170 -23.00 -10.59 11.45
CA TRP A 170 -21.80 -11.43 11.44
C TRP A 170 -21.69 -12.22 12.74
N GLU A 171 -21.24 -13.47 12.65
CA GLU A 171 -21.21 -14.42 13.77
C GLU A 171 -19.81 -14.62 14.35
N GLU A 172 -18.79 -14.47 13.51
CA GLU A 172 -17.39 -14.80 13.81
C GLU A 172 -16.49 -13.71 13.21
N PHE A 173 -15.38 -13.38 13.89
CA PHE A 173 -14.58 -12.22 13.54
C PHE A 173 -13.10 -12.54 13.31
N PRO A 174 -12.47 -11.94 12.27
CA PRO A 174 -11.04 -12.09 12.02
C PRO A 174 -10.20 -11.63 13.20
N HIS A 175 -9.12 -12.38 13.47
CA HIS A 175 -8.12 -12.04 14.47
C HIS A 175 -6.76 -12.67 14.13
N GLY A 176 -5.70 -12.14 14.71
CA GLY A 176 -4.31 -12.51 14.42
C GLY A 176 -3.75 -11.79 13.20
N ASP A 177 -2.80 -12.45 12.55
CA ASP A 177 -2.04 -11.89 11.43
C ASP A 177 -2.38 -12.63 10.13
N GLY A 178 -2.37 -11.92 9.00
CA GLY A 178 -2.47 -12.58 7.70
C GLY A 178 -2.50 -11.66 6.50
N VAL A 179 -2.38 -12.27 5.32
CA VAL A 179 -2.43 -11.57 4.03
C VAL A 179 -3.87 -11.29 3.64
N VAL A 180 -4.20 -10.01 3.44
CA VAL A 180 -5.53 -9.55 3.02
C VAL A 180 -5.64 -9.35 1.51
N ALA A 181 -4.54 -9.01 0.84
CA ALA A 181 -4.48 -8.93 -0.62
C ALA A 181 -3.05 -9.11 -1.14
N SER A 182 -2.93 -9.56 -2.38
CA SER A 182 -1.65 -9.69 -3.10
C SER A 182 -1.72 -8.90 -4.40
N ILE A 183 -0.62 -8.21 -4.73
CA ILE A 183 -0.48 -7.42 -5.96
C ILE A 183 0.79 -7.88 -6.68
N THR A 184 0.63 -8.34 -7.92
CA THR A 184 1.75 -8.74 -8.78
C THR A 184 2.08 -7.60 -9.74
N PHE A 185 3.35 -7.21 -9.76
CA PHE A 185 3.90 -6.18 -10.63
C PHE A 185 4.85 -6.79 -11.66
N GLU A 186 4.93 -6.13 -12.82
CA GLU A 186 5.96 -6.30 -13.86
C GLU A 186 6.87 -5.07 -13.84
N VAL A 187 8.18 -5.28 -13.91
CA VAL A 187 9.18 -4.21 -14.07
C VAL A 187 9.17 -3.75 -15.52
N ILE A 188 8.85 -2.48 -15.75
CA ILE A 188 8.69 -1.91 -17.11
C ILE A 188 9.75 -0.86 -17.47
N TYR A 189 10.64 -0.55 -16.54
CA TYR A 189 11.76 0.35 -16.77
C TYR A 189 12.96 -0.10 -15.95
N GLN A 190 14.13 -0.07 -16.57
CA GLN A 190 15.41 -0.37 -15.97
C GLN A 190 16.49 0.49 -16.64
N ASP A 191 17.39 1.08 -15.85
CA ASP A 191 18.54 1.79 -16.41
C ASP A 191 19.63 0.80 -16.86
N ARG A 192 20.50 1.24 -17.78
CA ARG A 192 21.79 0.59 -18.03
C ARG A 192 22.87 1.32 -17.26
N GLY A 193 23.62 0.63 -16.41
CA GLY A 193 24.50 1.33 -15.48
C GLY A 193 25.45 0.46 -14.67
N TYR A 194 25.66 -0.78 -15.06
CA TYR A 194 26.67 -1.65 -14.48
C TYR A 194 27.77 -1.96 -15.52
N ASP A 195 29.04 -1.82 -15.14
CA ASP A 195 30.20 -2.32 -15.90
C ASP A 195 30.99 -3.28 -15.02
N ARG A 196 31.45 -4.40 -15.56
CA ARG A 196 32.12 -5.46 -14.80
C ARG A 196 33.39 -4.99 -14.09
N ARG A 197 34.06 -3.95 -14.59
CA ARG A 197 35.32 -3.41 -14.02
C ARG A 197 35.06 -2.24 -13.09
N LEU A 198 34.03 -1.44 -13.36
CA LEU A 198 33.72 -0.23 -12.60
C LEU A 198 32.63 -0.45 -11.53
N GLY A 199 31.89 -1.56 -11.60
CA GLY A 199 30.68 -1.79 -10.81
C GLY A 199 29.52 -0.93 -11.29
N TYR A 200 28.66 -0.51 -10.35
CA TYR A 200 27.54 0.37 -10.63
C TYR A 200 28.03 1.80 -10.89
N ILE A 201 27.99 2.23 -12.15
CA ILE A 201 28.24 3.60 -12.58
C ILE A 201 26.99 4.48 -12.47
N ILE A 202 25.80 3.86 -12.51
CA ILE A 202 24.52 4.49 -12.15
C ILE A 202 24.00 3.77 -10.89
N PRO A 203 23.54 4.49 -9.85
CA PRO A 203 22.96 3.86 -8.67
C PRO A 203 21.60 3.21 -8.98
N PRO A 204 21.19 2.16 -8.23
CA PRO A 204 19.84 1.60 -8.34
C PRO A 204 18.74 2.65 -8.13
N ILE A 205 17.70 2.56 -8.95
CA ILE A 205 16.49 3.38 -8.78
C ILE A 205 15.77 2.89 -7.54
N THR A 206 15.53 3.77 -6.58
CA THR A 206 14.76 3.45 -5.38
C THR A 206 13.40 4.14 -5.41
N SER A 207 12.37 3.42 -4.98
CA SER A 207 11.01 3.96 -4.84
C SER A 207 10.28 3.24 -3.71
N SER A 208 9.02 3.57 -3.49
CA SER A 208 8.26 3.06 -2.35
C SER A 208 6.84 2.67 -2.72
N PHE A 209 6.37 1.63 -2.07
CA PHE A 209 4.94 1.36 -1.91
C PHE A 209 4.45 2.10 -0.67
N VAL A 210 3.37 2.87 -0.82
CA VAL A 210 2.80 3.63 0.29
C VAL A 210 1.35 3.21 0.50
N LEU A 211 1.04 2.72 1.70
CA LEU A 211 -0.33 2.52 2.14
C LEU A 211 -0.92 3.88 2.54
N PHE A 212 -2.08 4.23 1.99
CA PHE A 212 -2.76 5.48 2.31
C PHE A 212 -4.28 5.37 2.18
N LYS A 213 -4.98 6.31 2.82
CA LYS A 213 -6.46 6.37 2.85
C LYS A 213 -7.08 5.01 3.18
N SER A 214 -6.53 4.34 4.19
CA SER A 214 -7.03 3.08 4.70
C SER A 214 -8.18 3.28 5.67
N ARG A 215 -9.14 2.35 5.63
CA ARG A 215 -10.31 2.28 6.49
C ARG A 215 -10.49 0.82 6.87
N ILE A 216 -10.64 0.57 8.16
CA ILE A 216 -11.06 -0.72 8.68
C ILE A 216 -12.37 -0.46 9.38
N VAL A 217 -13.40 -1.24 9.06
CA VAL A 217 -14.74 -1.09 9.64
C VAL A 217 -15.14 -2.34 10.36
N ASP A 218 -15.91 -2.12 11.41
CA ASP A 218 -16.52 -3.18 12.17
C ASP A 218 -17.95 -3.50 11.75
N ASP A 219 -18.55 -4.47 12.42
CA ASP A 219 -19.91 -4.95 12.21
C ASP A 219 -21.02 -3.94 12.51
N GLU A 220 -20.71 -2.79 13.13
CA GLU A 220 -21.62 -1.66 13.31
C GLU A 220 -21.34 -0.53 12.30
N GLY A 221 -20.34 -0.70 11.43
CA GLY A 221 -19.90 0.28 10.44
C GLY A 221 -19.01 1.39 11.02
N LEU A 222 -18.51 1.24 12.25
CA LEU A 222 -17.61 2.20 12.87
C LEU A 222 -16.18 1.98 12.39
N LEU A 223 -15.41 3.08 12.31
CA LEU A 223 -14.00 3.03 11.91
C LEU A 223 -13.14 2.52 13.07
N ILE A 224 -12.31 1.53 12.77
CA ILE A 224 -11.32 0.99 13.69
C ILE A 224 -10.01 1.77 13.53
N PRO A 225 -9.44 2.33 14.62
CA PRO A 225 -8.13 2.95 14.59
C PRO A 225 -7.07 1.90 14.29
N HIS A 226 -6.19 2.21 13.34
CA HIS A 226 -5.14 1.32 12.88
C HIS A 226 -3.93 2.14 12.45
N ASP A 227 -2.78 1.49 12.39
CA ASP A 227 -1.56 2.07 11.84
C ASP A 227 -1.27 1.46 10.45
N ALA A 228 -0.56 2.17 9.60
CA ALA A 228 -0.24 1.73 8.25
C ALA A 228 1.21 2.08 7.89
N GLU A 229 1.94 1.13 7.33
CA GLU A 229 3.37 1.27 7.03
C GLU A 229 3.65 1.04 5.54
N GLY A 230 4.35 1.98 4.92
CA GLY A 230 4.89 1.88 3.56
C GLY A 230 6.28 1.24 3.54
N TRP A 231 6.72 0.80 2.35
CA TRP A 231 7.92 -0.02 2.16
C TRP A 231 8.65 0.35 0.87
N GLN A 232 9.92 -0.04 0.75
CA GLN A 232 10.79 0.36 -0.37
C GLN A 232 11.11 -0.79 -1.32
N TYR A 233 11.35 -0.46 -2.59
CA TYR A 233 11.93 -1.38 -3.56
C TYR A 233 13.02 -0.68 -4.36
N ALA A 234 13.93 -1.49 -4.91
CA ALA A 234 15.01 -1.02 -5.77
C ALA A 234 14.98 -1.77 -7.11
N ILE A 235 15.25 -1.05 -8.20
CA ILE A 235 15.49 -1.61 -9.53
C ILE A 235 16.95 -1.35 -9.84
N TYR A 236 17.73 -2.42 -9.94
CA TYR A 236 19.15 -2.35 -10.24
C TYR A 236 19.35 -2.14 -11.73
N PRO A 237 20.33 -1.32 -12.15
CA PRO A 237 20.62 -1.16 -13.55
C PRO A 237 21.14 -2.48 -14.14
N THR A 238 20.79 -2.77 -15.39
CA THR A 238 21.46 -3.84 -16.13
C THR A 238 22.86 -3.42 -16.58
N ASN A 239 23.62 -4.35 -17.14
CA ASN A 239 24.93 -4.07 -17.70
C ASN A 239 24.83 -3.07 -18.85
N ILE A 240 25.80 -2.15 -18.95
CA ILE A 240 25.86 -1.18 -20.04
C ILE A 240 25.89 -1.83 -21.43
N ALA A 241 26.42 -3.05 -21.52
CA ALA A 241 26.52 -3.81 -22.75
C ALA A 241 25.31 -4.75 -22.99
N ASP A 242 24.38 -4.89 -22.05
CA ASP A 242 23.12 -5.63 -22.25
C ASP A 242 22.14 -4.70 -22.99
N VAL A 243 22.28 -4.64 -24.32
CA VAL A 243 21.58 -3.66 -25.17
C VAL A 243 20.22 -4.17 -25.62
N ASN A 244 19.92 -5.44 -25.43
CA ASN A 244 18.60 -6.03 -25.72
C ASN A 244 17.74 -6.27 -24.46
N TYR A 245 18.29 -6.08 -23.25
CA TYR A 245 17.65 -6.32 -21.95
C TYR A 245 17.23 -7.78 -21.72
N ASP A 246 17.98 -8.75 -22.26
CA ASP A 246 17.70 -10.17 -22.03
C ASP A 246 18.35 -10.71 -20.74
N GLY A 247 19.12 -9.88 -20.04
CA GLY A 247 19.79 -10.24 -18.80
C GLY A 247 21.12 -10.96 -18.99
N TYR A 248 21.69 -10.97 -20.19
CA TYR A 248 22.95 -11.63 -20.48
C TYR A 248 23.75 -10.85 -21.53
N VAL A 249 25.00 -10.48 -21.24
CA VAL A 249 25.85 -9.84 -22.27
C VAL A 249 26.44 -10.90 -23.20
N GLY A 250 25.77 -11.11 -24.33
CA GLY A 250 26.06 -12.13 -25.33
C GLY A 250 26.70 -11.62 -26.62
N ILE A 251 26.78 -12.51 -27.61
CA ILE A 251 27.32 -12.19 -28.95
C ILE A 251 26.33 -11.33 -29.75
N ASP A 252 25.05 -11.50 -29.46
CA ASP A 252 23.95 -10.70 -29.95
C ASP A 252 24.05 -9.24 -29.50
N ASP A 253 24.39 -8.96 -28.24
CA ASP A 253 24.65 -7.58 -27.82
C ASP A 253 25.83 -6.95 -28.56
N VAL A 254 26.96 -7.67 -28.60
CA VAL A 254 28.16 -7.23 -29.31
C VAL A 254 27.84 -6.99 -30.79
N PHE A 255 27.03 -7.86 -31.40
CA PHE A 255 26.59 -7.73 -32.78
C PHE A 255 25.67 -6.52 -32.99
N ILE A 256 24.71 -6.27 -32.11
CA ILE A 256 23.82 -5.10 -32.15
C ILE A 256 24.65 -3.81 -32.10
N ILE A 257 25.62 -3.73 -31.19
CA ILE A 257 26.52 -2.56 -31.09
C ILE A 257 27.37 -2.41 -32.36
N ALA A 258 27.95 -3.51 -32.85
CA ALA A 258 28.77 -3.50 -34.06
C ALA A 258 27.98 -3.08 -35.33
N GLN A 259 26.67 -3.29 -35.38
CA GLN A 259 25.83 -2.80 -36.48
C GLN A 259 25.77 -1.27 -36.56
N ALA A 260 26.02 -0.57 -35.45
CA ALA A 260 26.07 0.89 -35.37
C ALA A 260 27.50 1.45 -35.52
N PHE A 261 28.51 0.63 -35.83
CA PHE A 261 29.89 1.08 -35.96
C PHE A 261 30.03 2.25 -36.96
N GLY A 262 30.67 3.32 -36.52
CA GLY A 262 30.89 4.56 -37.27
C GLY A 262 29.71 5.54 -37.28
N GLU A 263 28.69 5.33 -36.46
CA GLU A 263 27.56 6.25 -36.29
C GLU A 263 27.85 7.35 -35.25
N GLU A 264 27.21 8.50 -35.44
CA GLU A 264 27.30 9.70 -34.58
C GLU A 264 25.97 10.48 -34.65
N PRO A 265 25.67 11.39 -33.70
CA PRO A 265 24.42 12.15 -33.69
C PRO A 265 24.09 12.80 -35.04
N GLY A 266 22.84 12.61 -35.48
CA GLY A 266 22.34 13.14 -36.76
C GLY A 266 22.50 12.19 -37.94
N ARG A 267 23.17 11.04 -37.79
CA ARG A 267 23.22 10.00 -38.81
C ARG A 267 22.04 9.01 -38.73
N PRO A 268 21.64 8.36 -39.84
CA PRO A 268 20.42 7.56 -39.89
C PRO A 268 20.38 6.32 -38.99
N ARG A 269 21.53 5.73 -38.62
CA ARG A 269 21.58 4.55 -37.75
C ARG A 269 22.08 4.89 -36.34
N TRP A 270 22.21 6.18 -36.01
CA TRP A 270 22.58 6.62 -34.68
C TRP A 270 21.57 6.12 -33.65
N ASN A 271 22.08 5.37 -32.69
CA ASN A 271 21.34 4.98 -31.50
C ASN A 271 22.23 5.33 -30.29
N PRO A 272 21.84 6.31 -29.46
CA PRO A 272 22.64 6.73 -28.30
C PRO A 272 22.78 5.62 -27.24
N ASP A 273 21.99 4.55 -27.31
CA ASP A 273 22.13 3.40 -26.42
C ASP A 273 23.31 2.50 -26.81
N LEU A 274 23.79 2.58 -28.05
CA LEU A 274 24.91 1.77 -28.55
C LEU A 274 26.27 2.48 -28.43
N ASP A 275 26.25 3.78 -28.11
CA ASP A 275 27.40 4.54 -27.62
C ASP A 275 27.50 4.28 -26.10
N LEU A 276 28.37 3.35 -25.72
CA LEU A 276 28.50 2.86 -24.35
C LEU A 276 29.34 3.80 -23.48
N ASN A 277 30.33 4.49 -24.07
CA ASN A 277 31.20 5.42 -23.35
C ASN A 277 30.67 6.87 -23.31
N LYS A 278 29.59 7.16 -24.06
CA LYS A 278 28.91 8.46 -24.18
C LYS A 278 29.78 9.56 -24.81
N ASP A 279 30.65 9.21 -25.74
CA ASP A 279 31.51 10.16 -26.45
C ASP A 279 30.91 10.74 -27.74
N ASN A 280 29.67 10.35 -28.07
CA ASN A 280 28.92 10.67 -29.30
C ASN A 280 29.44 9.97 -30.57
N TYR A 281 30.14 8.86 -30.46
CA TYR A 281 30.58 8.06 -31.60
C TYR A 281 30.57 6.57 -31.27
N VAL A 282 29.86 5.75 -32.05
CA VAL A 282 29.90 4.29 -31.86
C VAL A 282 31.15 3.73 -32.55
N GLY A 283 32.20 3.49 -31.78
CA GLY A 283 33.53 3.11 -32.25
C GLY A 283 33.97 1.69 -31.88
N ILE A 284 35.27 1.44 -32.06
CA ILE A 284 35.92 0.16 -31.67
C ILE A 284 36.02 0.02 -30.14
N ASP A 285 36.05 1.13 -29.45
CA ASP A 285 36.00 1.27 -28.02
C ASP A 285 34.65 0.83 -27.42
N ASP A 286 33.51 1.14 -28.05
CA ASP A 286 32.21 0.60 -27.60
C ASP A 286 32.14 -0.91 -27.78
N VAL A 287 32.58 -1.42 -28.93
CA VAL A 287 32.68 -2.86 -29.18
C VAL A 287 33.63 -3.53 -28.17
N TRP A 288 34.73 -2.86 -27.81
CA TRP A 288 35.65 -3.34 -26.79
C TRP A 288 35.04 -3.30 -25.37
N ILE A 289 34.25 -2.29 -25.03
CA ILE A 289 33.50 -2.23 -23.76
C ILE A 289 32.51 -3.39 -23.69
N ALA A 290 31.76 -3.64 -24.77
CA ALA A 290 30.85 -4.77 -24.86
C ALA A 290 31.57 -6.10 -24.66
N ALA A 291 32.67 -6.33 -25.40
CA ALA A 291 33.49 -7.53 -25.27
C ALA A 291 34.10 -7.68 -23.86
N SER A 292 34.44 -6.59 -23.18
CA SER A 292 34.96 -6.60 -21.80
C SER A 292 33.90 -7.01 -20.77
N ASN A 293 32.62 -6.84 -21.11
CA ASN A 293 31.47 -7.23 -20.30
C ASN A 293 30.87 -8.59 -20.71
N PHE A 294 31.43 -9.25 -21.74
CA PHE A 294 30.91 -10.51 -22.27
C PHE A 294 30.75 -11.61 -21.21
N GLY A 295 29.65 -12.35 -21.29
CA GLY A 295 29.28 -13.40 -20.34
C GLY A 295 28.89 -12.86 -18.97
N TRP A 296 28.52 -11.58 -18.87
CA TRP A 296 27.86 -11.05 -17.68
C TRP A 296 26.41 -11.54 -17.63
N GLU A 297 25.96 -11.89 -16.43
CA GLU A 297 24.57 -12.14 -16.05
C GLU A 297 24.37 -11.53 -14.65
N PRO A 298 23.16 -11.07 -14.29
CA PRO A 298 22.91 -10.58 -12.95
C PRO A 298 23.06 -11.72 -11.94
N ASP A 299 23.64 -11.42 -10.77
CA ASP A 299 23.70 -12.39 -9.67
C ASP A 299 22.28 -12.91 -9.34
N PRO A 300 22.14 -14.17 -8.87
CA PRO A 300 20.85 -14.72 -8.45
C PRO A 300 20.20 -13.97 -7.27
#